data_AF-A0A928PEE5-F1
#
_entry.id   AF-A0A928PEE5-F1
#
_cell.length_a   1.000
_cell.length_b   1.000
_cell.length_c   1.000
_cell.angle_alpha   90.00
_cell.angle_beta   90.00
_cell.angle_gamma   90.00
#
_symmetry.space_group_name_H-M   'P 1'
#
loop_
_entity.id
_entity.type
_entity.pdbx_description
1 polymer ?
#
loop_
_entity_poly.entity_id
_entity_poly.type
_entity_poly.pdbx_seq_one_letter_code
_entity_poly.pdbx_strand_id
1 'polypeptide(L)'
;MRAFEMIYRDEVSAKAVAVFRYLCDRQGKYDFCYVSHRRMASDLKISVSTVKRALDELQRKGYVSVEQRRRSNGSKCCNVYRCRDPG
;
A
#
# COMPACT_ATOMS: atom_id res chain seq x y z
N MET A 1 14.99 -4.80 8.15
CA MET A 1 13.98 -3.74 8.33
C MET A 1 14.63 -2.37 8.09
N ARG A 2 15.04 -2.03 6.85
CA ARG A 2 15.57 -0.70 6.54
C ARG A 2 14.49 0.23 5.96
N ALA A 3 13.49 -0.35 5.27
CA ALA A 3 12.36 0.36 4.68
C ALA A 3 11.60 1.30 5.62
N PHE A 4 11.39 0.90 6.89
CA PHE A 4 10.68 1.74 7.85
C PHE A 4 11.49 2.99 8.24
N GLU A 5 12.79 2.87 8.49
CA GLU A 5 13.60 4.08 8.76
C GLU A 5 13.67 4.99 7.53
N MET A 6 13.71 4.44 6.33
CA MET A 6 13.77 5.21 5.09
C MET A 6 12.47 5.96 4.80
N ILE A 7 11.31 5.32 4.97
CA ILE A 7 10.01 5.98 4.73
C ILE A 7 9.72 7.09 5.77
N TYR A 8 10.30 7.02 6.96
CA TYR A 8 10.22 8.10 7.94
C TYR A 8 11.20 9.25 7.64
N ARG A 9 12.27 9.00 6.87
CA ARG A 9 13.27 10.01 6.47
C ARG A 9 12.94 10.68 5.14
N ASP A 10 12.38 9.93 4.20
CA ASP A 10 11.77 10.53 3.03
C ASP A 10 10.58 11.36 3.49
N GLU A 11 10.42 12.57 2.94
CA GLU A 11 9.28 13.46 3.22
C GLU A 11 7.97 12.87 2.69
N VAL A 12 7.54 11.73 3.22
CA VAL A 12 6.31 11.02 2.85
C VAL A 12 5.20 11.46 3.80
N SER A 13 3.99 11.63 3.29
CA SER A 13 2.87 12.03 4.13
C SER A 13 2.63 11.02 5.26
N ALA A 14 2.27 11.50 6.45
CA ALA A 14 1.97 10.62 7.60
C ALA A 14 0.87 9.58 7.29
N LYS A 15 -0.02 9.89 6.34
CA LYS A 15 -1.05 8.96 5.84
C LYS A 15 -0.47 7.88 4.93
N ALA A 16 0.50 8.21 4.07
CA ALA A 16 1.23 7.23 3.29
C ALA A 16 2.04 6.28 4.16
N VAL A 17 2.72 6.78 5.20
CA VAL A 17 3.42 5.92 6.18
C VAL A 17 2.44 4.95 6.86
N ALA A 18 1.25 5.43 7.26
CA ALA A 18 0.22 4.57 7.86
C ALA A 18 -0.29 3.49 6.88
N VAL A 19 -0.50 3.84 5.61
CA VAL A 19 -0.89 2.88 4.56
C VAL A 19 0.23 1.86 4.32
N PHE A 20 1.48 2.29 4.22
CA PHE A 20 2.64 1.40 4.05
C PHE A 20 2.74 0.39 5.19
N ARG A 21 2.69 0.87 6.44
CA ARG A 21 2.72 0.02 7.63
C ARG A 21 1.58 -0.99 7.61
N TYR A 22 0.36 -0.55 7.31
CA TYR A 22 -0.80 -1.43 7.19
C TYR A 22 -0.57 -2.54 6.16
N LEU A 23 0.00 -2.22 5.00
CA LEU A 23 0.31 -3.21 3.96
C LEU A 23 1.40 -4.20 4.40
N CYS A 24 2.44 -3.74 5.12
CA CYS A 24 3.46 -4.61 5.70
C CYS A 24 2.86 -5.57 6.73
N ASP A 25 2.03 -5.05 7.64
CA ASP A 25 1.37 -5.86 8.68
C ASP A 25 0.42 -6.90 8.05
N ARG A 26 -0.26 -6.55 6.95
CA ARG A 26 -1.15 -7.46 6.21
C ARG A 26 -0.41 -8.47 5.34
N GLN A 27 0.80 -8.18 4.90
CA GLN A 27 1.67 -9.13 4.19
C GLN A 27 2.09 -10.26 5.11
N GLY A 28 2.40 -9.96 6.37
CA GLY A 28 2.75 -10.97 7.37
C GLY A 28 3.98 -11.78 6.95
N LYS A 29 3.79 -13.07 6.65
CA LYS A 29 4.85 -13.97 6.14
C LYS A 29 4.87 -14.10 4.61
N TYR A 30 3.94 -13.47 3.92
CA TYR A 30 3.82 -13.54 2.47
C TYR A 30 4.41 -12.28 1.83
N ASP A 31 4.96 -12.43 0.62
CA ASP A 31 5.56 -11.32 -0.14
C ASP A 31 4.52 -10.32 -0.70
N PHE A 32 3.22 -10.61 -0.53
CA PHE A 32 2.14 -9.76 -1.02
C PHE A 32 0.88 -9.86 -0.15
N CYS A 33 0.03 -8.83 -0.23
CA CYS A 33 -1.30 -8.86 0.36
C CYS A 33 -2.39 -8.46 -0.64
N TYR A 34 -3.58 -9.02 -0.42
CA TYR A 34 -4.79 -8.67 -1.15
C TYR A 34 -5.69 -7.80 -0.27
N VAL A 35 -5.85 -6.54 -0.63
CA VAL A 35 -6.78 -5.66 0.10
C VAL A 35 -7.46 -4.67 -0.85
N SER A 36 -8.71 -4.30 -0.56
CA SER A 36 -9.41 -3.27 -1.33
C SER A 36 -9.12 -1.89 -0.77
N HIS A 37 -9.20 -0.84 -1.60
CA HIS A 37 -9.08 0.54 -1.11
C HIS A 37 -10.13 0.88 -0.03
N ARG A 38 -11.33 0.30 -0.14
CA ARG A 38 -12.40 0.49 0.86
C ARG A 38 -12.05 -0.14 2.20
N ARG A 39 -11.44 -1.33 2.19
CA ARG A 39 -11.01 -1.99 3.43
C ARG A 39 -9.90 -1.21 4.12
N MET A 40 -8.90 -0.75 3.36
CA MET A 40 -7.85 0.14 3.89
C MET A 40 -8.43 1.42 4.48
N ALA A 41 -9.34 2.08 3.76
CA ALA A 41 -10.00 3.30 4.21
C ALA A 41 -10.76 3.09 5.53
N SER A 42 -11.51 1.99 5.64
CA SER A 42 -12.25 1.61 6.85
C SER A 42 -11.31 1.32 8.02
N ASP A 43 -10.28 0.49 7.81
CA ASP A 43 -9.38 0.06 8.87
C ASP A 43 -8.51 1.23 9.39
N LEU A 44 -8.06 2.13 8.48
CA LEU A 44 -7.23 3.28 8.80
C LEU A 44 -8.02 4.55 9.15
N LYS A 45 -9.36 4.50 9.09
CA LYS A 45 -10.27 5.65 9.32
C LYS A 45 -9.90 6.88 8.48
N ILE A 46 -9.60 6.65 7.20
CA ILE A 46 -9.30 7.71 6.22
C ILE A 46 -10.17 7.56 4.99
N SER A 47 -10.28 8.61 4.16
CA SER A 47 -11.06 8.52 2.94
C SER A 47 -10.40 7.58 1.92
N VAL A 48 -11.22 6.97 1.05
CA VAL A 48 -10.71 6.18 -0.09
C VAL A 48 -9.83 7.03 -1.00
N SER A 49 -10.14 8.32 -1.15
CA SER A 49 -9.34 9.28 -1.91
C SER A 49 -7.96 9.49 -1.29
N THR A 50 -7.88 9.53 0.05
CA THR A 50 -6.62 9.59 0.80
C THR A 50 -5.81 8.31 0.61
N VAL A 51 -6.45 7.13 0.67
CA VAL A 51 -5.78 5.85 0.39
C VAL A 51 -5.16 5.84 -1.00
N LYS A 52 -5.91 6.29 -2.03
CA LYS A 52 -5.39 6.36 -3.41
C LYS A 52 -4.17 7.28 -3.51
N ARG A 53 -4.26 8.50 -2.98
CA ARG A 53 -3.15 9.46 -2.98
C ARG A 53 -1.92 8.92 -2.24
N ALA A 54 -2.12 8.28 -1.10
CA ALA A 54 -1.07 7.63 -0.34
C ALA A 54 -0.40 6.50 -1.14
N LEU A 55 -1.19 5.63 -1.78
CA LEU A 55 -0.64 4.58 -2.64
C LEU A 55 0.14 5.14 -3.84
N ASP A 56 -0.37 6.20 -4.48
CA ASP A 56 0.33 6.86 -5.59
C ASP A 56 1.67 7.45 -5.13
N GLU A 57 1.70 8.08 -3.95
CA GLU A 57 2.92 8.62 -3.33
C GLU A 57 3.95 7.51 -3.04
N LEU A 58 3.51 6.43 -2.39
CA LEU A 58 4.35 5.27 -2.08
C LEU A 58 4.88 4.60 -3.34
N GLN A 59 4.07 4.52 -4.40
CA GLN A 59 4.47 3.93 -5.66
C GLN A 59 5.51 4.80 -6.39
N ARG A 60 5.31 6.13 -6.41
CA ARG A 60 6.28 7.07 -7.01
C ARG A 60 7.64 7.03 -6.30
N LYS A 61 7.63 6.87 -4.98
CA LYS A 61 8.86 6.74 -4.18
C LYS A 61 9.44 5.32 -4.15
N GLY A 62 8.78 4.34 -4.80
CA GLY A 62 9.29 2.97 -4.92
C GLY A 62 9.07 2.07 -3.71
N TYR A 63 8.37 2.53 -2.67
CA TYR A 63 8.09 1.73 -1.47
C TYR A 63 7.02 0.65 -1.68
N VAL A 64 6.10 0.85 -2.62
CA VAL A 64 5.01 -0.12 -2.89
C VAL A 64 4.88 -0.41 -4.38
N SER A 65 4.80 -1.69 -4.70
CA SER A 65 4.38 -2.16 -6.03
C SER A 65 2.90 -2.52 -6.00
N VAL A 66 2.11 -1.96 -6.92
CA VAL A 66 0.69 -2.26 -7.07
C VAL A 66 0.49 -3.05 -8.36
N GLU A 67 0.01 -4.29 -8.26
CA GLU A 67 -0.42 -5.08 -9.40
C GLU A 67 -1.96 -5.13 -9.44
N GLN A 68 -2.54 -4.55 -10.48
CA GLN A 68 -3.98 -4.67 -10.74
C GLN A 68 -4.27 -6.04 -11.35
N ARG A 69 -4.83 -6.98 -10.57
CA ARG A 69 -5.42 -8.19 -11.15
C ARG A 69 -6.70 -7.82 -11.90
N ARG A 70 -6.62 -7.65 -13.21
CA ARG A 70 -7.81 -7.69 -14.07
C ARG A 70 -8.13 -9.15 -14.38
N ARG A 71 -9.29 -9.66 -13.95
CA ARG A 71 -9.84 -10.92 -14.47
C ARG A 71 -10.50 -10.64 -15.81
N SER A 72 -10.46 -11.62 -16.70
CA SER A 72 -11.12 -11.62 -18.01
C SER A 72 -12.64 -11.39 -17.94
N ASN A 73 -13.27 -11.62 -16.77
CA ASN A 73 -14.73 -11.47 -16.58
C ASN A 73 -15.19 -10.09 -16.07
N GLY A 74 -14.31 -9.08 -15.99
CA GLY A 74 -14.70 -7.71 -15.60
C GLY A 74 -15.04 -7.49 -14.12
N SER A 75 -14.98 -8.52 -13.27
CA SER A 75 -15.24 -8.37 -11.83
C SER A 75 -14.10 -7.63 -11.10
N LYS A 76 -14.45 -6.67 -10.23
CA LYS A 76 -13.50 -5.89 -9.41
C LYS A 76 -12.75 -6.83 -8.46
N CYS A 77 -11.49 -7.13 -8.78
CA CYS A 77 -10.61 -7.85 -7.87
C CYS A 77 -9.93 -6.88 -6.90
N CYS A 78 -9.49 -7.42 -5.76
CA CYS A 78 -8.51 -6.78 -4.89
C CYS A 78 -7.20 -6.56 -5.66
N ASN A 79 -6.55 -5.42 -5.41
CA ASN A 79 -5.20 -5.18 -5.90
C ASN A 79 -4.22 -6.03 -5.08
N VAL A 80 -3.13 -6.42 -5.72
CA VAL A 80 -2.00 -7.07 -5.05
C VAL A 80 -0.97 -6.00 -4.72
N TYR A 81 -0.60 -5.90 -3.45
CA TYR A 81 0.43 -4.97 -2.98
C TYR A 81 1.64 -5.75 -2.51
N ARG A 82 2.83 -5.31 -2.94
CA ARG A 82 4.12 -5.76 -2.39
C ARG A 82 4.84 -4.55 -1.82
N CYS A 83 5.22 -4.62 -0.54
CA CYS A 83 6.10 -3.62 0.04
C CYS A 83 7.53 -3.93 -0.39
N ARG A 84 8.22 -2.97 -1.00
CA ARG A 84 9.63 -3.10 -1.35
C ARG A 84 10.47 -2.40 -0.29
N ASP A 85 11.60 -3.00 0.05
CA ASP A 85 12.68 -2.29 0.72
C ASP A 85 13.46 -1.55 -0.39
N PRO A 86 13.49 -0.21 -0.41
CA PRO A 86 14.43 0.50 -1.27
C PRO A 86 15.83 0.21 -0.72
N GLY A 87 16.48 -0.80 -1.31
CA GLY A 87 17.88 -1.12 -1.05
C GLY A 87 18.82 -0.02 -1.50
#